data_AF-A0A3B8T0Y3-F1
#
_entry.id   AF-A0A3B8T0Y3-F1
#
_cell.length_a   1.000
_cell.length_b   1.000
_cell.length_c   1.000
_cell.angle_alpha   90.00
_cell.angle_beta   90.00
_cell.angle_gamma   90.00
#
_symmetry.space_group_name_H-M   'P 1'
#
loop_
_entity.id
_entity.type
_entity.pdbx_description
1 polymer ?
#
loop_
_entity_poly.entity_id
_entity_poly.type
_entity_poly.pdbx_seq_one_letter_code
_entity_poly.pdbx_strand_id
1 'polypeptide(L)' 'EALGITVIEQNVRVDSLADADGIFVSSSTRGLMPITELSPGGTVGHGQLTETFLALQSAYDERLRHHD' A
#
# COMPACT_ATOMS: atom_id res chain seq x y z
N GLU A 1 -11.97 10.07 9.33
CA GLU A 1 -13.08 9.56 8.49
C GLU A 1 -12.59 8.31 7.75
N ALA A 2 -13.43 7.32 7.47
CA ALA A 2 -13.02 6.16 6.68
C ALA A 2 -12.90 6.60 5.22
N LEU A 3 -11.77 6.34 4.55
CA LEU A 3 -11.44 6.81 3.19
C LEU A 3 -12.34 6.25 2.07
N GLY A 4 -13.47 5.60 2.39
CA GLY A 4 -14.31 4.91 1.41
C GLY A 4 -13.65 3.66 0.80
N ILE A 5 -12.53 3.19 1.39
CA ILE A 5 -11.78 2.03 0.92
C ILE A 5 -12.43 0.77 1.52
N THR A 6 -12.80 -0.18 0.66
CA THR A 6 -13.24 -1.50 1.09
C THR A 6 -12.02 -2.33 1.47
N VAL A 7 -12.04 -2.90 2.68
CA VAL A 7 -10.97 -3.77 3.18
C VAL A 7 -11.47 -5.21 3.19
N ILE A 8 -10.69 -6.11 2.58
CA ILE A 8 -10.96 -7.55 2.53
C ILE A 8 -9.76 -8.26 3.14
N GLU A 9 -9.97 -8.96 4.25
CA GLU A 9 -8.95 -9.79 4.89
C GLU A 9 -9.11 -11.24 4.43
N GLN A 10 -8.12 -11.73 3.69
CA GLN A 10 -8.14 -13.09 3.15
C GLN A 10 -6.73 -13.58 2.84
N ASN A 11 -6.60 -14.89 2.59
CA ASN A 11 -5.37 -15.45 2.04
C ASN A 11 -5.13 -14.89 0.63
N VAL A 12 -3.94 -14.34 0.40
CA VAL A 12 -3.48 -13.89 -0.92
C VAL A 12 -2.43 -14.87 -1.42
N ARG A 13 -2.57 -15.33 -2.66
CA ARG A 13 -1.54 -16.20 -3.26
C ARG A 13 -0.33 -15.37 -3.67
N VAL A 14 0.86 -15.94 -3.52
CA VAL A 14 2.11 -15.22 -3.86
C VAL A 14 2.19 -14.92 -5.35
N ASP A 15 1.68 -15.82 -6.20
CA ASP A 15 1.71 -15.66 -7.65
C ASP A 15 0.75 -14.58 -8.18
N SER A 16 -0.28 -14.20 -7.43
CA SER A 16 -1.18 -13.09 -7.82
C SER A 16 -0.65 -11.70 -7.46
N LEU A 17 0.49 -11.59 -6.77
CA LEU A 17 1.05 -10.29 -6.39
C LEU A 17 1.46 -9.46 -7.61
N ALA A 18 1.95 -10.11 -8.67
CA ALA A 18 2.34 -9.43 -9.89
C ALA A 18 1.15 -8.77 -10.62
N ASP A 19 -0.07 -9.22 -10.36
CA ASP A 19 -1.30 -8.70 -10.96
C ASP A 19 -1.89 -7.51 -10.17
N ALA A 20 -1.29 -7.12 -9.05
CA ALA A 20 -1.78 -6.03 -8.22
C ALA A 20 -1.43 -4.65 -8.82
N ASP A 21 -2.39 -3.73 -8.79
CA ASP A 21 -2.17 -2.32 -9.18
C ASP A 21 -1.18 -1.61 -8.25
N GLY A 22 -1.04 -2.07 -7.02
CA GLY A 22 -0.12 -1.52 -6.04
C GLY A 22 0.05 -2.45 -4.84
N ILE A 23 1.28 -2.50 -4.32
CA ILE A 23 1.62 -3.24 -3.11
C ILE A 23 2.34 -2.29 -2.16
N PHE A 24 2.03 -2.37 -0.88
CA PHE A 24 2.76 -1.66 0.15
C PHE A 24 2.91 -2.51 1.41
N VAL A 25 3.85 -2.13 2.25
CA VAL A 25 4.01 -2.66 3.60
C VAL A 25 3.84 -1.54 4.61
N SER A 26 3.22 -1.86 5.73
CA SER A 26 3.10 -0.96 6.88
C SER A 26 4.03 -1.38 8.00
N SER A 27 4.75 -0.43 8.60
CA SER A 27 5.59 -0.64 9.78
C SER A 27 5.42 0.53 10.75
N SER A 28 5.44 0.26 12.05
CA SER A 28 5.42 1.32 13.07
C SER A 28 6.64 2.25 13.00
N THR A 29 7.78 1.77 12.48
CA THR A 29 9.02 2.55 12.41
C THR A 29 9.25 3.26 11.08
N ARG A 30 8.52 2.87 10.03
CA ARG A 30 8.71 3.41 8.66
C ARG A 30 7.42 3.84 7.97
N GLY A 31 6.27 3.77 8.66
CA GLY A 31 4.98 4.10 8.10
C GLY A 31 4.58 3.18 6.95
N LEU A 32 4.03 3.76 5.89
CA LEU A 32 3.62 3.04 4.68
C LEU A 32 4.72 3.15 3.62
N MET A 33 5.23 2.01 3.17
CA MET A 33 6.28 1.92 2.15
C MET A 33 5.75 1.18 0.92
N PRO A 34 5.79 1.78 -0.27
CA PRO A 34 5.36 1.10 -1.49
C PRO A 34 6.40 0.07 -1.93
N ILE A 35 5.94 -1.01 -2.55
CA ILE A 35 6.76 -2.00 -3.26
C ILE A 35 6.54 -1.78 -4.75
N THR A 36 7.59 -1.38 -5.45
CA THR A 36 7.55 -1.07 -6.89
C THR A 36 8.07 -2.20 -7.78
N GLU A 37 8.72 -3.22 -7.21
CA GLU A 37 9.31 -4.33 -7.95
C GLU A 37 9.24 -5.64 -7.15
N LEU A 38 8.99 -6.75 -7.84
CA LEU A 38 8.95 -8.11 -7.33
C LEU A 38 9.97 -9.01 -8.05
N SER A 39 10.53 -9.98 -7.32
CA SER A 39 11.46 -10.97 -7.88
C SER A 39 11.06 -12.40 -7.47
N PRO A 40 10.56 -13.24 -8.41
CA PRO A 40 10.15 -12.89 -9.79
C PRO A 40 8.88 -12.03 -9.79
N GLY A 41 8.62 -11.29 -10.88
CA GLY A 41 7.38 -10.53 -11.05
C GLY A 41 7.53 -9.16 -11.72
N GLY A 42 8.73 -8.58 -11.69
CA GLY A 42 9.02 -7.30 -12.35
C GLY A 42 8.32 -6.12 -11.67
N THR A 43 8.05 -5.07 -12.44
CA THR A 43 7.51 -3.81 -11.93
C THR A 43 6.02 -3.92 -11.55
N VAL A 44 5.68 -3.55 -10.30
CA VAL A 44 4.30 -3.49 -9.79
C VAL A 44 3.60 -2.23 -10.30
N GLY A 45 2.33 -2.32 -10.72
CA GLY A 45 1.51 -1.14 -11.04
C GLY A 45 2.12 -0.22 -12.11
N HIS A 46 2.89 -0.78 -13.05
CA HIS A 46 3.67 -0.03 -14.04
C HIS A 46 4.63 1.02 -13.45
N GLY A 47 5.05 0.83 -12.19
CA GLY A 47 5.97 1.70 -11.47
C GLY A 47 5.33 2.98 -10.94
N GLN A 48 4.00 3.08 -10.97
CA GLN A 48 3.25 4.22 -10.45
C GLN A 48 2.60 3.88 -9.11
N LEU A 49 2.51 4.86 -8.22
CA LEU A 49 1.74 4.73 -6.98
C LEU A 49 0.26 4.93 -7.28
N THR A 50 -0.59 4.09 -6.68
CA THR A 50 -2.04 4.22 -6.84
C THR A 50 -2.56 5.43 -6.05
N GLU A 51 -3.65 6.03 -6.52
CA GLU A 51 -4.35 7.09 -5.79
C GLU A 51 -4.77 6.63 -4.39
N THR A 52 -5.19 5.36 -4.27
CA THR A 52 -5.50 4.71 -2.99
C THR A 52 -4.32 4.73 -2.03
N PHE A 53 -3.10 4.41 -2.51
CA PHE A 53 -1.90 4.45 -1.67
C PHE A 53 -1.58 5.88 -1.22
N LEU A 54 -1.67 6.86 -2.12
CA LEU A 54 -1.42 8.26 -1.80
C LEU A 54 -2.42 8.79 -0.76
N ALA A 55 -3.70 8.44 -0.87
CA ALA A 55 -4.71 8.79 0.11
C ALA A 55 -4.46 8.15 1.49
N LEU A 56 -4.07 6.86 1.50
CA LEU A 56 -3.71 6.15 2.73
C LEU A 56 -2.48 6.77 3.41
N GLN A 57 -1.44 7.10 2.64
CA GLN A 57 -0.22 7.73 3.16
C GLN A 57 -0.54 9.10 3.78
N SER A 58 -1.29 9.95 3.07
CA SER A 58 -1.67 11.26 3.59
C SER A 58 -2.47 11.17 4.89
N ALA A 59 -3.45 10.25 4.97
CA ALA A 59 -4.24 10.05 6.17
C ALA A 59 -3.42 9.45 7.33
N TYR A 60 -2.47 8.57 7.04
CA TYR A 60 -1.56 8.02 8.04
C TYR A 60 -0.67 9.12 8.64
N ASP A 61 -0.06 9.95 7.80
CA ASP A 61 0.83 11.04 8.22
C ASP A 61 0.09 12.15 8.97
N GLU A 62 -1.16 12.46 8.58
CA GLU A 62 -2.03 13.36 9.34
C GLU A 62 -2.32 12.80 10.73
N ARG A 63 -2.67 11.52 10.83
CA ARG A 63 -2.97 10.89 12.12
C ARG A 63 -1.75 10.83 13.02
N LEU A 64 -0.57 10.55 12.48
CA LEU A 64 0.67 10.51 13.26
C LEU A 64 1.00 11.89 13.85
N ARG A 65 0.86 12.97 13.06
CA ARG A 65 1.07 14.36 13.52
C ARG A 65 0.14 14.80 14.65
N HIS A 66 -1.04 14.18 14.78
CA HIS A 66 -1.99 14.47 15.86
C HIS A 66 -1.78 13.63 17.12
N HIS A 67 -0.84 12.68 17.08
CA HIS A 67 -0.50 11.80 18.18
C HIS A 67 0.94 12.00 18.70
N ASP A 68 1.66 13.00 18.16
CA ASP A 68 2.86 13.63 18.74
C ASP A 68 2.46 14.79 19.68
#